data_AF-A0AAW1QL33-F1
#
_entry.id   AF-A0AAW1QL33-F1
#
_cell.length_a   1.000
_cell.length_b   1.000
_cell.length_c   1.000
_cell.angle_alpha   90.00
_cell.angle_beta   90.00
_cell.angle_gamma   90.00
#
_symmetry.space_group_name_H-M   'P 1'
#
loop_
_entity.id
_entity.type
_entity.pdbx_description
1 polymer ?
#
loop_
_entity_poly.entity_id
_entity_poly.type
_entity_poly.pdbx_seq_one_letter_code
_entity_poly.pdbx_strand_id
1 'polypeptide(L)'
;MRCLVEPAHAAQTVQEQPARACIDAVIDVLPSDTTSGCKGTLQLQSGKRLGFDYCILCCGSDYAMPIKAAQSMQASVRERQLDYQRSHSNLAAARSILVVGAGDVGVELAAEIVGKWPSGKLVSVVTSQSRGERTAFAAELSAGLAARNVMRLASGQPLLRFPEDACHGARRLPKIAAVSLYKSDGVLQFNRLVLCGFPAVVTKWLVEYLQVRAARGSWLHTIAWDCFEAVGVWLGAHLFC
;
A
#
# COMPACT_ATOMS: atom_id res chain seq x y z
N MET A 1 -6.70 2.85 -8.20
CA MET A 1 -8.11 2.38 -8.22
C MET A 1 -8.72 2.22 -9.63
N ARG A 2 -8.01 2.59 -10.69
CA ARG A 2 -8.46 2.54 -12.09
C ARG A 2 -9.08 1.22 -12.57
N CYS A 3 -8.63 0.07 -12.07
CA CYS A 3 -9.18 -1.24 -12.45
C CYS A 3 -10.69 -1.39 -12.17
N LEU A 4 -11.28 -0.58 -11.28
CA LEU A 4 -12.71 -0.61 -10.98
C LEU A 4 -13.56 0.14 -12.01
N VAL A 5 -13.01 1.19 -12.62
CA VAL A 5 -13.69 1.99 -13.64
C VAL A 5 -13.26 1.58 -15.06
N GLU A 6 -12.09 0.95 -15.19
CA GLU A 6 -11.52 0.41 -16.43
C GLU A 6 -10.86 -0.96 -16.17
N PRO A 7 -11.63 -2.06 -16.16
CA PRO A 7 -11.13 -3.39 -15.78
C PRO A 7 -10.02 -3.92 -16.70
N ALA A 8 -9.93 -3.42 -17.94
CA ALA A 8 -8.82 -3.76 -18.84
C ALA A 8 -7.45 -3.33 -18.27
N HIS A 9 -7.40 -2.31 -17.42
CA HIS A 9 -6.16 -1.87 -16.77
C HIS A 9 -5.58 -2.93 -15.82
N ALA A 10 -6.41 -3.86 -15.30
CA ALA A 10 -5.96 -4.97 -14.46
C ALA A 10 -5.02 -5.93 -15.19
N ALA A 11 -5.08 -6.00 -16.53
CA ALA A 11 -4.16 -6.82 -17.33
C ALA A 11 -2.70 -6.36 -17.21
N GLN A 12 -2.49 -5.08 -16.90
CA GLN A 12 -1.16 -4.48 -16.79
C GLN A 12 -0.67 -4.41 -15.34
N THR A 13 -1.59 -4.23 -14.38
CA THR A 13 -1.22 -3.90 -12.99
C THR A 13 -1.37 -5.07 -12.02
N VAL A 14 -2.23 -6.04 -12.28
CA VAL A 14 -2.32 -7.24 -11.44
C VAL A 14 -1.15 -8.16 -11.76
N GLN A 15 -0.33 -8.44 -10.75
CA GLN A 15 0.82 -9.34 -10.85
C GLN A 15 0.59 -10.59 -10.00
N GLU A 16 1.21 -11.69 -10.39
CA GLU A 16 1.29 -12.88 -9.52
C GLU A 16 2.11 -12.53 -8.29
N GLN A 17 1.71 -13.07 -7.13
CA GLN A 17 2.58 -13.03 -5.98
C GLN A 17 3.75 -14.00 -6.19
N PRO A 18 4.97 -13.65 -5.73
CA PRO A 18 6.10 -14.57 -5.80
C PRO A 18 5.75 -15.93 -5.17
N ALA A 19 6.25 -17.01 -5.77
CA ALA A 19 6.10 -18.33 -5.18
C ALA A 19 6.64 -18.33 -3.74
N ARG A 20 5.87 -18.91 -2.81
CA ARG A 20 6.16 -18.91 -1.36
C ARG A 20 6.05 -17.56 -0.65
N ALA A 21 5.44 -16.54 -1.27
CA ALA A 21 5.12 -15.29 -0.59
C ALA A 21 4.21 -15.51 0.64
N CYS A 22 3.32 -16.51 0.57
CA CYS A 22 2.56 -17.02 1.71
C CYS A 22 2.85 -18.50 1.89
N ILE A 23 3.30 -18.87 3.09
CA ILE A 23 3.63 -20.25 3.47
C ILE A 23 2.48 -20.86 4.29
N ASP A 24 1.87 -20.06 5.17
CA ASP A 24 0.76 -20.43 6.04
C ASP A 24 0.10 -19.16 6.60
N ALA A 25 -1.05 -19.30 7.26
CA ALA A 25 -1.72 -18.21 7.96
C ALA A 25 -1.51 -18.32 9.47
N VAL A 26 -1.13 -17.22 10.12
CA VAL A 26 -1.03 -17.15 11.59
C VAL A 26 -2.42 -16.96 12.16
N ILE A 27 -2.84 -17.83 13.08
CA ILE A 27 -4.12 -17.73 13.78
C ILE A 27 -3.97 -17.23 15.22
N ASP A 28 -2.80 -17.45 15.84
CA ASP A 28 -2.51 -16.94 17.18
C ASP A 28 -1.02 -16.74 17.43
N VAL A 29 -0.69 -15.83 18.36
CA VAL A 29 0.67 -15.55 18.83
C VAL A 29 0.72 -15.85 20.32
N LEU A 30 1.31 -16.98 20.65
CA LEU A 30 1.39 -17.48 22.02
C LEU A 30 2.74 -17.13 22.66
N PRO A 31 2.78 -16.88 23.98
CA PRO A 31 4.03 -16.78 24.72
C PRO A 31 4.82 -18.10 24.68
N SER A 32 6.11 -18.05 24.99
CA SER A 32 6.98 -19.23 24.99
C SER A 32 6.50 -20.32 25.94
N ASP A 33 6.42 -21.55 25.45
CA ASP A 33 6.42 -22.74 26.32
C ASP A 33 7.83 -22.85 26.91
N THR A 34 7.97 -22.81 28.23
CA THR A 34 9.24 -22.70 28.99
C THR A 34 10.32 -23.74 28.64
N THR A 35 10.00 -24.75 27.84
CA THR A 35 10.86 -25.84 27.39
C THR A 35 11.51 -25.65 26.01
N SER A 36 11.04 -24.73 25.16
CA SER A 36 11.43 -24.69 23.73
C SER A 36 12.58 -23.74 23.38
N GLY A 37 13.09 -22.96 24.34
CA GLY A 37 14.24 -22.05 24.13
C GLY A 37 13.98 -20.84 23.23
N CYS A 38 12.78 -20.73 22.64
CA CYS A 38 12.31 -19.58 21.88
C CYS A 38 11.59 -18.56 22.78
N LYS A 39 11.41 -17.32 22.32
CA LYS A 39 10.70 -16.26 23.08
C LYS A 39 9.18 -16.24 22.87
N GLY A 40 8.68 -16.90 21.83
CA GLY A 40 7.25 -17.05 21.55
C GLY A 40 6.98 -18.15 20.53
N THR A 41 5.70 -18.47 20.34
CA THR A 41 5.26 -19.49 19.39
C THR A 41 4.08 -18.98 18.56
N LEU A 42 4.16 -19.13 17.24
CA LEU A 42 3.02 -18.91 16.34
C LEU A 42 2.20 -20.18 16.22
N GLN A 43 0.88 -20.06 16.32
CA GLN A 43 -0.05 -21.10 15.90
C GLN A 43 -0.49 -20.81 14.47
N LEU A 44 -0.32 -21.79 13.58
CA LEU A 44 -0.65 -21.66 12.16
C LEU A 44 -1.99 -22.34 11.85
N GLN A 45 -2.66 -21.90 10.77
CA GLN A 45 -3.92 -22.48 10.31
C GLN A 45 -3.78 -23.96 9.93
N SER A 46 -2.60 -24.38 9.47
CA SER A 46 -2.29 -25.80 9.24
C SER A 46 -2.23 -26.66 10.52
N GLY A 47 -2.31 -26.05 11.71
CA GLY A 47 -2.12 -26.71 13.01
C GLY A 47 -0.66 -26.81 13.45
N LYS A 48 0.30 -26.43 12.59
CA LYS A 48 1.72 -26.37 12.96
C LYS A 48 1.98 -25.25 13.98
N ARG A 49 3.01 -25.45 14.79
CA ARG A 49 3.55 -24.44 15.71
C ARG A 49 4.95 -24.04 15.29
N LEU A 50 5.24 -22.74 15.27
CA LEU A 50 6.56 -22.20 14.91
C LEU A 50 7.10 -21.33 16.04
N GLY A 51 8.19 -21.78 16.67
CA GLY A 51 8.91 -20.98 17.67
C GLY A 51 9.65 -19.81 17.04
N PHE A 52 9.72 -18.67 17.73
CA PHE A 52 10.47 -17.50 17.30
C PHE A 52 11.14 -16.78 18.47
N ASP A 53 12.28 -16.13 18.20
CA ASP A 53 12.90 -15.18 19.12
C ASP A 53 12.47 -13.74 18.83
N TYR A 54 12.18 -13.45 17.56
CA TYR A 54 11.68 -12.17 17.09
C TYR A 54 10.54 -12.40 16.09
N CYS A 55 9.42 -11.70 16.28
CA CYS A 55 8.28 -11.72 15.37
C CYS A 55 8.00 -10.29 14.89
N ILE A 56 7.96 -10.11 13.57
CA ILE A 56 7.51 -8.86 12.95
C ILE A 56 6.13 -9.09 12.37
N LEU A 57 5.13 -8.35 12.88
CA LEU A 57 3.78 -8.39 12.36
C LEU A 57 3.63 -7.37 11.23
N CYS A 58 3.69 -7.86 9.99
CA CYS A 58 3.51 -7.06 8.77
C CYS A 58 2.14 -7.34 8.11
N CYS A 59 1.09 -7.56 8.93
CA CYS A 59 -0.22 -8.01 8.45
C CYS A 59 -0.98 -6.96 7.61
N GLY A 60 -0.47 -5.73 7.55
CA GLY A 60 -1.09 -4.65 6.79
C GLY A 60 -2.48 -4.31 7.31
N SER A 61 -3.42 -4.14 6.40
CA SER A 61 -4.81 -3.78 6.67
C SER A 61 -5.77 -4.69 5.92
N ASP A 62 -6.99 -4.84 6.41
CA ASP A 62 -8.06 -5.48 5.65
C ASP A 62 -8.96 -4.44 4.96
N TYR A 63 -9.46 -4.79 3.79
CA TYR A 63 -10.45 -4.00 3.06
C TYR A 63 -11.42 -4.94 2.35
N ALA A 64 -12.69 -4.53 2.32
CA ALA A 64 -13.69 -5.24 1.55
C ALA A 64 -13.29 -5.35 0.06
N MET A 65 -13.70 -6.46 -0.54
CA MET A 65 -13.76 -6.57 -1.99
C MET A 65 -14.53 -5.37 -2.55
N PRO A 66 -14.09 -4.77 -3.66
CA PRO A 66 -13.02 -5.23 -4.56
C PRO A 66 -11.68 -4.52 -4.37
N ILE A 67 -11.44 -3.80 -3.28
CA ILE A 67 -10.20 -3.04 -3.07
C ILE A 67 -9.02 -4.00 -2.85
N LYS A 68 -9.17 -4.94 -1.92
CA LYS A 68 -8.25 -6.08 -1.74
C LYS A 68 -8.95 -7.37 -2.14
N ALA A 69 -8.17 -8.38 -2.54
CA ALA A 69 -8.68 -9.74 -2.73
C ALA A 69 -9.15 -10.32 -1.40
N ALA A 70 -10.09 -11.27 -1.43
CA ALA A 70 -10.52 -11.97 -0.22
C ALA A 70 -9.32 -12.69 0.43
N GLN A 71 -9.04 -12.39 1.70
CA GLN A 71 -7.81 -12.84 2.38
C GLN A 71 -7.71 -14.37 2.55
N SER A 72 -8.85 -15.07 2.53
CA SER A 72 -8.91 -16.51 2.76
C SER A 72 -8.42 -17.36 1.59
N MET A 73 -8.12 -16.77 0.43
CA MET A 73 -7.71 -17.51 -0.77
C MET A 73 -6.58 -16.77 -1.49
N GLN A 74 -5.52 -17.50 -1.86
CA GLN A 74 -4.62 -17.03 -2.90
C GLN A 74 -5.44 -16.93 -4.19
N ALA A 75 -5.72 -15.71 -4.64
CA ALA A 75 -6.40 -15.48 -5.91
C ALA A 75 -5.37 -15.50 -7.04
N SER A 76 -5.63 -16.29 -8.07
CA SER A 76 -4.89 -16.19 -9.32
C SER A 76 -5.09 -14.81 -9.95
N VAL A 77 -4.16 -14.40 -10.82
CA VAL A 77 -4.30 -13.14 -11.60
C VAL A 77 -5.63 -13.11 -12.35
N ARG A 78 -6.04 -14.24 -12.92
CA ARG A 78 -7.31 -14.36 -13.66
C ARG A 78 -8.51 -14.14 -12.75
N GLU A 79 -8.56 -14.77 -11.59
CA GLU A 79 -9.65 -14.57 -10.63
C GLU A 79 -9.72 -13.10 -10.18
N ARG A 80 -8.56 -12.50 -9.91
CA ARG A 80 -8.52 -11.09 -9.53
C ARG A 80 -9.01 -10.15 -10.63
N GLN A 81 -8.70 -10.45 -11.89
CA GLN A 81 -9.23 -9.72 -13.04
C GLN A 81 -10.75 -9.89 -13.19
N LEU A 82 -11.27 -11.10 -12.98
CA LEU A 82 -12.71 -11.38 -12.98
C LEU A 82 -13.42 -10.63 -11.85
N ASP A 83 -12.81 -10.52 -10.67
CA ASP A 83 -13.34 -9.71 -9.57
C ASP A 83 -13.50 -8.25 -9.96
N TYR A 84 -12.48 -7.67 -10.59
CA TYR A 84 -12.56 -6.30 -11.11
C TYR A 84 -13.65 -6.15 -12.17
N GLN A 85 -13.81 -7.12 -13.06
CA GLN A 85 -14.89 -7.11 -14.06
C GLN A 85 -16.27 -7.14 -13.39
N ARG A 86 -16.48 -8.04 -12.43
CA ARG A 86 -17.76 -8.16 -11.69
C ARG A 86 -18.09 -6.87 -10.94
N SER A 87 -17.12 -6.31 -10.23
CA SER A 87 -17.32 -5.04 -9.51
C SER A 87 -17.52 -3.86 -10.45
N HIS A 88 -16.84 -3.85 -11.60
CA HIS A 88 -17.07 -2.85 -12.64
C HIS A 88 -18.51 -2.90 -13.15
N SER A 89 -19.07 -4.08 -13.43
CA SER A 89 -20.47 -4.22 -13.86
C SER A 89 -21.45 -3.65 -12.84
N ASN A 90 -21.26 -3.97 -11.55
CA ASN A 90 -22.09 -3.42 -10.47
C ASN A 90 -21.97 -1.89 -10.39
N LEU A 91 -20.74 -1.37 -10.48
CA LEU A 91 -20.46 0.07 -10.46
C LEU A 91 -21.05 0.79 -11.68
N ALA A 92 -20.98 0.17 -12.86
CA ALA A 92 -21.52 0.71 -14.11
C ALA A 92 -23.06 0.79 -14.07
N ALA A 93 -23.73 -0.19 -13.47
CA ALA A 93 -25.18 -0.20 -13.30
C ALA A 93 -25.69 0.79 -12.23
N ALA A 94 -24.87 1.13 -11.22
CA ALA A 94 -25.26 2.00 -10.13
C ALA A 94 -25.46 3.47 -10.57
N ARG A 95 -26.58 4.10 -10.15
CA ARG A 95 -26.82 5.54 -10.35
C ARG A 95 -26.39 6.40 -9.18
N SER A 96 -26.40 5.84 -7.97
CA SER A 96 -25.96 6.50 -6.73
C SER A 96 -24.89 5.63 -6.06
N ILE A 97 -23.77 6.23 -5.70
CA ILE A 97 -22.60 5.55 -5.17
C ILE A 97 -22.16 6.27 -3.90
N LEU A 98 -22.06 5.52 -2.80
CA LEU A 98 -21.49 5.99 -1.55
C LEU A 98 -20.09 5.39 -1.38
N VAL A 99 -19.08 6.25 -1.29
CA VAL A 99 -17.72 5.88 -0.93
C VAL A 99 -17.54 6.15 0.56
N VAL A 100 -17.26 5.09 1.33
CA VAL A 100 -17.01 5.19 2.77
C VAL A 100 -15.51 5.24 3.01
N GLY A 101 -15.03 6.36 3.55
CA GLY A 101 -13.63 6.69 3.76
C GLY A 101 -13.12 7.74 2.77
N ALA A 102 -12.54 8.82 3.28
CA ALA A 102 -11.93 9.91 2.48
C ALA A 102 -10.40 9.94 2.59
N GLY A 103 -9.77 8.76 2.73
CA GLY A 103 -8.32 8.61 2.56
C GLY A 103 -7.92 8.63 1.09
N ASP A 104 -6.62 8.52 0.82
CA ASP A 104 -6.03 8.44 -0.54
C ASP A 104 -6.80 7.49 -1.47
N VAL A 105 -7.04 6.25 -1.02
CA VAL A 105 -7.79 5.22 -1.75
C VAL A 105 -9.23 5.65 -2.07
N GLY A 106 -9.94 6.20 -1.09
CA GLY A 106 -11.34 6.57 -1.22
C GLY A 106 -11.53 7.79 -2.13
N VAL A 107 -10.66 8.79 -1.97
CA VAL A 107 -10.63 9.99 -2.83
C VAL A 107 -10.26 9.61 -4.26
N GLU A 108 -9.23 8.77 -4.47
CA GLU A 108 -8.86 8.29 -5.80
C GLU A 108 -10.00 7.50 -6.45
N LEU A 109 -10.67 6.61 -5.71
CA LEU A 109 -11.82 5.86 -6.23
C LEU A 109 -12.96 6.79 -6.65
N ALA A 110 -13.33 7.75 -5.80
CA ALA A 110 -14.38 8.72 -6.10
C ALA A 110 -14.03 9.53 -7.36
N ALA A 111 -12.79 10.01 -7.46
CA ALA A 111 -12.32 10.77 -8.60
C ALA A 111 -12.26 9.93 -9.89
N GLU A 112 -11.82 8.67 -9.83
CA GLU A 112 -11.84 7.75 -10.97
C GLU A 112 -13.28 7.49 -11.47
N ILE A 113 -14.26 7.37 -10.56
CA ILE A 113 -15.69 7.20 -10.94
C ILE A 113 -16.21 8.45 -11.65
N VAL A 114 -16.02 9.62 -11.05
CA VAL A 114 -16.48 10.89 -11.63
C VAL A 114 -15.78 11.17 -12.96
N GLY A 115 -14.48 10.88 -13.06
CA GLY A 115 -13.73 11.03 -14.30
C GLY A 115 -14.20 10.07 -15.41
N LYS A 116 -14.59 8.84 -15.06
CA LYS A 116 -15.12 7.86 -16.03
C LYS A 116 -16.53 8.17 -16.49
N TRP A 117 -17.39 8.62 -15.58
CA TRP A 117 -18.79 8.98 -15.85
C TRP A 117 -19.06 10.42 -15.38
N PRO A 118 -18.64 11.44 -16.15
CA PRO A 118 -18.75 12.85 -15.75
C PRO A 118 -20.19 13.31 -15.51
N SER A 119 -21.15 12.66 -16.16
CA SER A 119 -22.58 12.82 -15.93
C SER A 119 -23.24 11.45 -15.79
N GLY A 120 -24.32 11.37 -15.00
CA GLY A 120 -25.14 10.16 -14.86
C GLY A 120 -24.90 9.30 -13.63
N LYS A 121 -23.99 9.71 -12.72
CA LYS A 121 -23.81 9.07 -11.41
C LYS A 121 -23.73 10.12 -10.30
N LEU A 122 -24.45 9.91 -9.22
CA LEU A 122 -24.33 10.66 -7.97
C LEU A 122 -23.29 9.96 -7.09
N VAL A 123 -22.17 10.62 -6.81
CA VAL A 123 -21.09 10.07 -5.97
C VAL A 123 -21.01 10.89 -4.68
N SER A 124 -21.10 10.23 -3.53
CA SER A 124 -20.95 10.85 -2.21
C SER A 124 -19.82 10.18 -1.45
N VAL A 125 -18.98 10.97 -0.78
CA VAL A 125 -17.90 10.47 0.08
C VAL A 125 -18.26 10.79 1.53
N VAL A 126 -18.23 9.79 2.40
CA VAL A 126 -18.47 9.97 3.84
C VAL A 126 -17.24 9.53 4.60
N THR A 127 -16.83 10.32 5.59
CA THR A 127 -15.68 10.03 6.45
C THR A 127 -16.02 10.37 7.90
N SER A 128 -15.52 9.56 8.83
CA SER A 128 -15.60 9.83 10.27
C SER A 128 -14.36 10.52 10.82
N GLN A 129 -13.31 10.68 10.00
CA GLN A 129 -12.03 11.24 10.45
C GLN A 129 -12.03 12.77 10.41
N SER A 130 -11.61 13.39 11.52
CA SER A 130 -11.52 14.85 11.66
C SER A 130 -10.13 15.44 11.41
N ARG A 131 -9.04 14.65 11.38
CA ARG A 131 -7.69 15.03 10.92
C ARG A 131 -6.68 13.93 11.25
N GLY A 132 -6.04 13.34 10.24
CA GLY A 132 -4.93 12.40 10.43
C GLY A 132 -4.60 11.60 9.18
N GLU A 133 -3.78 12.18 8.30
CA GLU A 133 -3.25 11.49 7.12
C GLU A 133 -2.31 10.35 7.58
N ARG A 134 -2.80 9.11 7.56
CA ARG A 134 -1.97 7.91 7.62
C ARG A 134 -1.74 7.46 6.18
N THR A 135 -0.57 7.76 5.64
CA THR A 135 -0.24 7.44 4.24
C THR A 135 0.33 6.04 4.12
N ALA A 136 0.11 5.38 2.98
CA ALA A 136 0.78 4.11 2.66
C ALA A 136 2.31 4.23 2.74
N PHE A 137 2.84 5.39 2.33
CA PHE A 137 4.25 5.74 2.43
C PHE A 137 4.81 5.65 3.86
N ALA A 138 4.06 6.14 4.87
CA ALA A 138 4.46 6.03 6.27
C ALA A 138 4.59 4.57 6.74
N ALA A 139 3.64 3.73 6.29
CA ALA A 139 3.62 2.31 6.60
C ALA A 139 4.81 1.57 5.96
N GLU A 140 5.17 1.92 4.72
CA GLU A 140 6.32 1.35 4.01
C GLU A 140 7.64 1.67 4.72
N LEU A 141 7.91 2.95 5.05
CA LEU A 141 9.13 3.35 5.75
C LEU A 141 9.28 2.67 7.12
N SER A 142 8.19 2.57 7.89
CA SER A 142 8.20 1.93 9.20
C SER A 142 8.43 0.41 9.09
N ALA A 143 7.81 -0.27 8.12
CA ALA A 143 8.03 -1.69 7.87
C ALA A 143 9.49 -1.99 7.47
N GLY A 144 10.05 -1.19 6.56
CA GLY A 144 11.45 -1.30 6.14
C GLY A 144 12.45 -1.05 7.28
N LEU A 145 12.14 -0.11 8.19
CA LEU A 145 12.97 0.13 9.37
C LEU A 145 12.87 -1.01 10.40
N ALA A 146 11.67 -1.56 10.62
CA ALA A 146 11.48 -2.71 11.51
C ALA A 146 12.26 -3.95 11.03
N ALA A 147 12.22 -4.25 9.73
CA ALA A 147 12.99 -5.35 9.13
C ALA A 147 14.50 -5.18 9.35
N ARG A 148 15.04 -3.97 9.11
CA ARG A 148 16.45 -3.65 9.37
C ARG A 148 16.82 -3.78 10.85
N ASN A 149 15.93 -3.40 11.75
CA ASN A 149 16.16 -3.52 13.20
C ASN A 149 16.27 -4.97 13.68
N VAL A 150 15.54 -5.90 13.07
CA VAL A 150 15.73 -7.33 13.39
C VAL A 150 17.12 -7.81 12.98
N MET A 151 17.60 -7.43 11.79
CA MET A 151 18.96 -7.76 11.34
C MET A 151 20.03 -7.13 12.24
N ARG A 152 19.83 -5.89 12.67
CA ARG A 152 20.73 -5.20 13.61
C ARG A 152 20.75 -5.85 14.97
N LEU A 153 19.58 -6.21 15.51
CA LEU A 153 19.48 -6.87 16.80
C LEU A 153 20.17 -8.24 16.78
N ALA A 154 20.00 -9.00 15.69
CA ALA A 154 20.67 -10.28 15.49
C ALA A 154 22.20 -10.15 15.37
N SER A 155 22.71 -8.99 14.93
CA SER A 155 24.15 -8.72 14.80
C SER A 155 24.74 -7.87 15.94
N GLY A 156 23.97 -7.62 17.01
CA GLY A 156 24.43 -6.81 18.15
C GLY A 156 24.64 -5.32 17.83
N GLN A 157 24.06 -4.82 16.74
CA GLN A 157 24.14 -3.42 16.33
C GLN A 157 23.04 -2.56 17.00
N PRO A 158 23.28 -1.25 17.17
CA PRO A 158 22.27 -0.33 17.69
C PRO A 158 21.06 -0.22 16.75
N LEU A 159 19.86 -0.22 17.34
CA LEU A 159 18.60 -0.09 16.61
C LEU A 159 18.46 1.29 15.95
N LEU A 160 17.88 1.28 14.75
CA LEU A 160 17.39 2.46 14.05
C LEU A 160 16.14 3.01 14.73
N ARG A 161 15.96 4.32 14.65
CA ARG A 161 14.85 5.10 15.19
C ARG A 161 13.95 5.63 14.10
N PHE A 162 12.65 5.57 14.36
CA PHE A 162 11.65 6.18 13.51
C PHE A 162 11.14 7.50 14.13
N PRO A 163 10.98 8.59 13.36
CA PRO A 163 11.20 8.68 11.91
C PRO A 163 12.65 9.01 11.52
N GLU A 164 13.54 9.35 12.44
CA GLU A 164 14.80 10.02 12.11
C GLU A 164 15.68 9.22 11.15
N ASP A 165 15.91 7.95 11.42
CA ASP A 165 16.77 7.12 10.56
C ASP A 165 16.05 6.64 9.29
N ALA A 166 14.71 6.66 9.27
CA ALA A 166 13.93 6.43 8.06
C ALA A 166 13.89 7.66 7.14
N CYS A 167 14.07 8.86 7.69
CA CYS A 167 13.89 10.14 6.99
C CYS A 167 15.17 10.98 6.95
N HIS A 168 16.34 10.34 6.87
CA HIS A 168 17.64 11.01 6.72
C HIS A 168 17.91 12.09 7.78
N GLY A 169 17.54 11.85 9.03
CA GLY A 169 17.75 12.75 10.17
C GLY A 169 16.57 13.67 10.49
N ALA A 170 15.50 13.67 9.68
CA ALA A 170 14.34 14.51 9.96
C ALA A 170 13.54 14.01 11.18
N ARG A 171 13.20 14.94 12.08
CA ARG A 171 12.47 14.66 13.34
C ARG A 171 10.97 14.43 13.14
N ARG A 172 10.47 14.62 11.92
CA ARG A 172 9.06 14.43 11.56
C ARG A 172 8.99 13.69 10.24
N LEU A 173 8.00 12.83 10.13
CA LEU A 173 7.70 12.14 8.88
C LEU A 173 7.19 13.17 7.85
N PRO A 174 7.79 13.24 6.65
CA PRO A 174 7.27 14.10 5.60
C PRO A 174 5.92 13.57 5.12
N LYS A 175 4.97 14.48 4.88
CA LYS A 175 3.67 14.14 4.31
C LYS A 175 3.79 14.13 2.80
N ILE A 176 3.96 12.95 2.23
CA ILE A 176 4.05 12.76 0.79
C ILE A 176 2.83 11.97 0.34
N ALA A 177 2.11 12.50 -0.65
CA ALA A 177 0.98 11.82 -1.26
C ALA A 177 0.90 12.12 -2.76
N ALA A 178 0.55 11.12 -3.56
CA ALA A 178 0.27 11.27 -4.98
C ALA A 178 -1.07 10.60 -5.27
N VAL A 179 -2.12 11.39 -5.45
CA VAL A 179 -3.49 10.94 -5.65
C VAL A 179 -3.88 11.18 -7.11
N SER A 180 -4.25 10.12 -7.83
CA SER A 180 -4.76 10.26 -9.20
C SER A 180 -6.19 10.80 -9.16
N LEU A 181 -6.51 11.79 -10.00
CA LEU A 181 -7.88 12.26 -10.22
C LEU A 181 -8.30 11.84 -11.63
N TYR A 182 -8.33 10.53 -11.87
CA TYR A 182 -8.50 9.91 -13.20
C TYR A 182 -7.25 10.07 -14.10
N LYS A 183 -7.42 10.07 -15.44
CA LYS A 183 -6.34 9.90 -16.42
C LYS A 183 -5.45 11.12 -16.61
N SER A 184 -6.02 12.32 -16.53
CA SER A 184 -5.38 13.57 -16.94
C SER A 184 -5.27 14.59 -15.82
N ASP A 185 -5.58 14.20 -14.58
CA ASP A 185 -5.51 15.08 -13.42
C ASP A 185 -5.04 14.29 -12.19
N GLY A 186 -4.53 15.01 -11.20
CA GLY A 186 -3.94 14.44 -10.00
C GLY A 186 -3.51 15.51 -9.00
N VAL A 187 -3.25 15.07 -7.77
CA VAL A 187 -2.73 15.89 -6.69
C VAL A 187 -1.45 15.26 -6.19
N LEU A 188 -0.37 16.04 -6.17
CA LEU A 188 0.92 15.68 -5.61
C LEU A 188 1.23 16.60 -4.44
N GLN A 189 1.38 16.03 -3.26
CA GLN A 189 1.62 16.75 -2.02
C GLN A 189 3.00 16.42 -1.47
N PHE A 190 3.72 17.47 -1.09
CA PHE A 190 4.91 17.42 -0.24
C PHE A 190 4.70 18.38 0.94
N ASN A 191 4.38 17.85 2.11
CA ASN A 191 3.98 18.61 3.30
C ASN A 191 2.88 19.63 3.02
N ARG A 192 3.24 20.90 2.89
CA ARG A 192 2.34 22.03 2.58
C ARG A 192 2.29 22.37 1.10
N LEU A 193 3.28 21.95 0.32
CA LEU A 193 3.27 22.13 -1.12
C LEU A 193 2.28 21.15 -1.74
N VAL A 194 1.35 21.68 -2.53
CA VAL A 194 0.37 20.90 -3.28
C VAL A 194 0.45 21.31 -4.75
N LEU A 195 0.81 20.36 -5.60
CA LEU A 195 0.88 20.51 -7.05
C LEU A 195 -0.28 19.73 -7.67
N CYS A 196 -1.09 20.40 -8.49
CA CYS A 196 -2.23 19.78 -9.17
C CYS A 196 -1.96 19.63 -10.68
N GLY A 197 -2.70 18.75 -11.34
CA GLY A 197 -2.65 18.57 -12.79
C GLY A 197 -1.40 17.84 -13.27
N PHE A 198 -0.79 18.35 -14.35
CA PHE A 198 0.24 17.64 -15.11
C PHE A 198 1.41 17.07 -14.29
N PRO A 199 2.04 17.82 -13.34
CA PRO A 199 3.13 17.27 -12.52
C PRO A 199 2.70 16.03 -11.74
N ALA A 200 1.50 16.02 -11.17
CA ALA A 200 0.97 14.89 -10.41
C ALA A 200 0.69 13.68 -11.30
N VAL A 201 0.19 13.91 -12.52
CA VAL A 201 -0.05 12.84 -13.51
C VAL A 201 1.25 12.15 -13.89
N VAL A 202 2.31 12.92 -14.19
CA VAL A 202 3.63 12.37 -14.54
C VAL A 202 4.19 11.56 -13.38
N THR A 203 4.13 12.10 -12.15
CA THR A 203 4.60 11.39 -10.95
C THR A 203 3.83 10.09 -10.74
N LYS A 204 2.49 10.12 -10.84
CA LYS A 204 1.67 8.92 -10.64
C LYS A 204 1.95 7.85 -11.69
N TRP A 205 2.10 8.25 -12.95
CA TRP A 205 2.50 7.33 -14.03
C TRP A 205 3.87 6.71 -13.76
N LEU A 206 4.87 7.52 -13.37
CA LEU A 206 6.22 7.04 -13.07
C LEU A 206 6.22 6.05 -11.90
N VAL A 207 5.52 6.37 -10.81
CA VAL A 207 5.36 5.49 -9.64
C VAL A 207 4.77 4.14 -10.06
N GLU A 208 3.67 4.16 -10.81
CA GLU A 208 3.02 2.94 -11.28
C GLU A 208 3.92 2.12 -12.21
N TYR A 209 4.59 2.78 -13.15
CA TYR A 209 5.52 2.14 -14.08
C TYR A 209 6.68 1.45 -13.36
N LEU A 210 7.32 2.14 -12.42
CA LEU A 210 8.43 1.59 -11.64
C LEU A 210 7.96 0.43 -10.77
N GLN A 211 6.87 0.60 -10.02
CA GLN A 211 6.35 -0.44 -9.12
C GLN A 211 5.89 -1.71 -9.87
N VAL A 212 5.17 -1.57 -10.99
CA VAL A 212 4.74 -2.73 -11.78
C VAL A 212 5.94 -3.48 -12.34
N ARG A 213 6.99 -2.78 -12.79
CA ARG A 213 8.19 -3.45 -13.30
C ARG A 213 9.07 -4.05 -12.21
N ALA A 214 9.16 -3.41 -11.05
CA ALA A 214 9.82 -3.96 -9.87
C ALA A 214 9.11 -5.25 -9.42
N ALA A 215 7.78 -5.24 -9.36
CA ALA A 215 6.96 -6.42 -9.03
C ALA A 215 7.14 -7.58 -10.03
N ARG A 216 7.47 -7.29 -11.29
CA ARG A 216 7.83 -8.29 -12.33
C ARG A 216 9.28 -8.79 -12.23
N GLY A 217 10.02 -8.41 -11.18
CA GLY A 217 11.39 -8.85 -10.95
C GLY A 217 12.47 -8.04 -11.68
N SER A 218 12.16 -6.84 -12.20
CA SER A 218 13.17 -6.02 -12.86
C SER A 218 14.07 -5.31 -11.85
N TRP A 219 15.31 -5.78 -11.70
CA TRP A 219 16.29 -5.22 -10.77
C TRP A 219 16.60 -3.74 -11.05
N LEU A 220 16.73 -3.35 -12.32
CA LEU A 220 16.97 -1.94 -12.71
C LEU A 220 15.85 -1.01 -12.23
N HIS A 221 14.60 -1.43 -12.39
CA HIS A 221 13.45 -0.61 -11.98
C HIS A 221 13.26 -0.62 -10.46
N THR A 222 13.73 -1.68 -9.79
CA THR A 222 13.77 -1.75 -8.33
C THR A 222 14.78 -0.72 -7.79
N ILE A 223 16.00 -0.67 -8.33
CA ILE A 223 16.99 0.35 -7.94
C ILE A 223 16.47 1.76 -8.26
N ALA A 224 15.87 1.95 -9.44
CA ALA A 224 15.30 3.24 -9.81
C ALA A 224 14.16 3.67 -8.88
N TRP A 225 13.33 2.73 -8.42
CA TRP A 225 12.30 2.97 -7.40
C TRP A 225 12.92 3.38 -6.07
N ASP A 226 13.92 2.65 -5.58
CA ASP A 226 14.60 2.94 -4.31
C ASP A 226 15.24 4.34 -4.34
N CYS A 227 15.88 4.71 -5.46
CA CYS A 227 16.42 6.05 -5.65
C CYS A 227 15.32 7.12 -5.68
N PHE A 228 14.22 6.87 -6.40
CA PHE A 228 13.09 7.79 -6.48
C PHE A 228 12.46 8.02 -5.11
N GLU A 229 12.27 6.95 -4.32
CA GLU A 229 11.77 7.03 -2.95
C GLU A 229 12.73 7.83 -2.06
N ALA A 230 14.02 7.50 -2.07
CA ALA A 230 15.03 8.20 -1.26
C ALA A 230 15.07 9.72 -1.56
N VAL A 231 15.01 10.10 -2.84
CA VAL A 231 14.94 11.51 -3.25
C VAL A 231 13.64 12.15 -2.75
N GLY A 232 12.50 11.47 -2.89
CA GLY A 232 11.21 11.95 -2.39
C GLY A 232 11.22 12.19 -0.88
N VAL A 233 11.73 11.22 -0.12
CA VAL A 233 11.92 11.32 1.34
C VAL A 233 12.80 12.53 1.66
N TRP A 234 13.95 12.66 1.01
CA TRP A 234 14.90 13.75 1.25
C TRP A 234 14.28 15.12 0.95
N LEU A 235 13.59 15.27 -0.17
CA LEU A 235 12.90 16.51 -0.56
C LEU A 235 11.82 16.89 0.45
N GLY A 236 10.98 15.92 0.85
CA GLY A 236 9.97 16.15 1.88
C GLY A 236 10.56 16.45 3.25
N ALA A 237 11.71 15.87 3.58
CA ALA A 237 12.37 16.03 4.87
C ALA A 237 13.15 17.35 5.02
N HIS A 238 13.62 17.94 3.92
CA HIS A 238 14.57 19.06 3.97
C HIS A 238 14.18 20.29 3.12
N LEU A 239 13.50 20.10 1.99
CA LEU A 239 13.23 21.19 1.05
C LEU A 239 11.82 21.78 1.19
N PHE A 240 10.83 20.94 1.49
CA PHE A 240 9.42 21.32 1.49
C PHE A 240 8.78 21.35 2.89
N CYS A 241 9.55 21.59 3.95
CA CYS A 241 9.11 21.52 5.36
C CYS A 241 8.04 22.56 5.76
#